data_AF-A0A3B5LEL9-F1
#
_entry.id   AF-A0A3B5LEL9-F1
#
_cell.length_a   1.000
_cell.length_b   1.000
_cell.length_c   1.000
_cell.angle_alpha   90.00
_cell.angle_beta   90.00
_cell.angle_gamma   90.00
#
_symmetry.space_group_name_H-M   'P 1'
#
loop_
_entity.id
_entity.type
_entity.pdbx_description
1 polymer ?
#
loop_
_entity_poly.entity_id
_entity_poly.type
_entity_poly.pdbx_seq_one_letter_code
_entity_poly.pdbx_strand_id
1 'polypeptide(L)' 'MKGLSLVLLVLLLMFATAEEDPEMQYWTCGYRGLCRRFCYAQEYIVGHHGCPRRYRCCAVRS' A
#
# COMPACT_ATOMS: atom_id res chain seq x y z
N MET A 1 30.19 9.24 24.57
CA MET A 1 30.12 8.19 23.52
C MET A 1 28.91 7.24 23.64
N LYS A 2 28.20 7.17 24.77
CA LYS A 2 26.99 6.32 24.94
C LYS A 2 25.72 6.87 24.27
N GLY A 3 25.56 8.20 24.25
CA GLY A 3 24.37 8.85 23.66
C GLY A 3 24.26 8.70 22.14
N LEU A 4 25.38 8.74 21.41
CA LEU A 4 25.41 8.54 19.95
C LEU A 4 24.95 7.14 19.55
N SER A 5 25.29 6.12 20.34
CA SER A 5 24.87 4.75 20.10
C SER A 5 23.36 4.59 20.26
N LEU A 6 22.76 5.25 21.27
CA LEU A 6 21.31 5.27 21.46
C LEU A 6 20.59 5.99 20.31
N VAL A 7 21.12 7.13 19.86
CA VAL A 7 20.57 7.87 18.72
C VAL A 7 20.61 7.02 17.44
N LEU A 8 21.71 6.31 17.19
CA LEU A 8 21.84 5.41 16.05
C LEU A 8 20.84 4.25 16.12
N LEU A 9 20.65 3.66 17.30
CA LEU A 9 19.69 2.58 17.55
C LEU A 9 18.24 3.05 17.31
N VAL A 10 17.87 4.23 17.78
CA VAL A 10 16.53 4.81 17.56
C VAL A 10 16.32 5.09 16.08
N LEU A 11 17.31 5.65 15.38
CA LEU A 11 17.23 5.87 13.93
C LEU A 11 17.00 4.54 13.18
N LEU A 12 17.79 3.51 13.47
CA LEU A 12 17.64 2.19 12.84
C LEU A 12 16.26 1.56 13.09
N LEU A 13 15.72 1.71 14.30
CA LEU A 13 14.37 1.23 14.63
C LEU A 13 13.28 1.96 13.82
N MET A 14 13.42 3.27 13.59
CA MET A 14 12.46 4.03 12.76
C MET A 14 12.47 3.55 11.31
N PHE A 15 13.66 3.28 10.73
CA PHE A 15 13.76 2.76 9.37
C PHE A 15 13.28 1.31 9.25
N ALA A 16 13.46 0.47 10.27
CA ALA A 16 12.99 -0.92 10.27
C ALA A 16 11.45 -1.05 10.23
N THR A 17 10.71 0.01 10.60
CA THR A 17 9.24 0.02 10.50
C THR A 17 8.71 0.44 9.13
N ALA A 18 9.59 0.89 8.23
CA ALA A 18 9.24 1.02 6.83
C ALA A 18 9.22 -0.38 6.23
N GLU A 19 8.13 -1.12 6.49
CA GLU A 19 7.68 -2.11 5.52
C GLU A 19 7.34 -1.33 4.25
N GLU A 20 8.36 -1.08 3.41
CA GLU A 20 8.13 -0.90 1.99
C GLU A 20 7.50 -2.21 1.54
N ASP A 21 6.16 -2.24 1.58
CA ASP A 21 5.34 -3.34 1.11
C ASP A 21 5.78 -3.62 -0.32
N PRO A 22 6.57 -4.70 -0.57
CA PRO A 22 7.09 -4.98 -1.90
C PRO A 22 5.96 -5.44 -2.84
N GLU A 23 4.72 -5.50 -2.34
CA GLU A 23 3.48 -5.78 -3.06
C GLU A 23 2.74 -4.49 -3.46
N MET A 24 3.32 -3.29 -3.29
CA MET A 24 2.77 -2.06 -3.90
C MET A 24 3.06 -1.99 -5.41
N GLN A 25 2.93 -3.13 -6.08
CA GLN A 25 2.82 -3.21 -7.51
C GLN A 25 1.41 -2.70 -7.85
N TYR A 26 1.32 -1.48 -8.34
CA TYR A 26 0.05 -0.84 -8.67
C TYR A 26 -0.57 -1.52 -9.90
N TRP A 27 -1.24 -2.65 -9.70
CA TRP A 27 -2.05 -3.26 -10.76
C TRP A 27 -3.25 -2.36 -11.04
N THR A 28 -3.39 -1.96 -12.29
CA THR A 28 -4.59 -1.28 -12.76
C THR A 28 -5.64 -2.33 -13.12
N CYS A 29 -6.89 -1.96 -12.92
CA CYS A 29 -8.02 -2.71 -13.46
C CYS A 29 -8.74 -1.86 -14.50
N GLY A 30 -9.71 -2.44 -15.20
CA GLY A 30 -10.66 -1.67 -16.00
C GLY A 30 -11.35 -0.58 -15.17
N TYR A 31 -12.12 0.30 -15.81
CA TYR A 31 -12.82 1.41 -15.12
C TYR A 31 -11.90 2.50 -14.54
N ARG A 32 -10.68 2.64 -15.10
CA ARG A 32 -9.66 3.61 -14.62
C ARG A 32 -9.36 3.44 -13.12
N GLY A 33 -9.46 2.20 -12.63
CA GLY A 33 -9.29 1.86 -11.22
C GLY A 33 -7.97 1.19 -10.91
N LEU A 34 -7.74 0.99 -9.60
CA LEU A 34 -6.58 0.29 -9.06
C LEU A 34 -7.01 -0.95 -8.28
N CYS A 35 -6.21 -2.00 -8.36
CA CYS A 35 -6.39 -3.21 -7.58
C CYS A 35 -5.91 -2.99 -6.16
N ARG A 36 -6.81 -3.09 -5.18
CA ARG A 36 -6.49 -2.98 -3.76
C ARG A 36 -7.16 -4.10 -2.96
N ARG A 37 -6.58 -4.45 -1.81
CA ARG A 37 -7.28 -5.30 -0.82
C ARG A 37 -8.45 -4.55 -0.19
N PHE A 38 -8.31 -3.25 0.04
CA PHE A 38 -9.34 -2.36 0.57
C PHE A 38 -9.40 -1.08 -0.25
N CYS A 39 -10.60 -0.68 -0.65
CA CYS A 39 -10.80 0.57 -1.38
C CYS A 39 -10.87 1.75 -0.41
N TYR A 40 -10.42 2.93 -0.85
CA TYR A 40 -10.60 4.15 -0.09
C TYR A 40 -12.06 4.57 -0.05
N ALA A 41 -12.43 5.40 0.91
CA ALA A 41 -13.81 5.88 1.10
C ALA A 41 -14.37 6.62 -0.13
N GLN A 42 -13.50 7.24 -0.94
CA GLN A 42 -13.84 7.95 -2.17
C GLN A 42 -13.98 7.05 -3.42
N GLU A 43 -13.60 5.77 -3.30
CA GLU A 43 -13.64 4.80 -4.39
C GLU A 43 -14.85 3.88 -4.21
N TYR A 44 -15.45 3.43 -5.32
CA TYR A 44 -16.43 2.36 -5.30
C TYR A 44 -15.80 1.03 -5.70
N ILE A 45 -16.32 -0.06 -5.11
CA ILE A 45 -15.87 -1.43 -5.39
C ILE A 45 -16.52 -1.90 -6.69
N VAL A 46 -15.70 -2.18 -7.71
CA VAL A 46 -16.20 -2.72 -8.99
C VAL A 46 -16.27 -4.26 -8.96
N GLY A 47 -15.37 -4.92 -8.23
CA GLY A 47 -15.24 -6.39 -8.20
C GLY A 47 -13.81 -6.85 -8.48
N HIS A 48 -13.60 -8.05 -9.03
CA HIS A 48 -12.24 -8.58 -9.27
C HIS A 48 -11.57 -7.97 -10.52
N HIS A 49 -12.26 -7.82 -11.64
CA HIS A 49 -11.84 -7.12 -12.88
C HIS A 49 -10.35 -7.24 -13.28
N GLY A 50 -9.78 -8.45 -13.20
CA GLY A 50 -8.39 -8.73 -13.58
C GLY A 50 -7.35 -8.50 -12.49
N CYS A 51 -7.77 -8.13 -11.28
CA CYS A 51 -6.89 -8.01 -10.13
C CYS A 51 -6.34 -9.37 -9.66
N PRO A 52 -5.21 -9.40 -8.93
CA PRO A 52 -4.73 -10.63 -8.30
C PRO A 52 -5.72 -11.20 -7.27
N ARG A 53 -5.54 -12.47 -6.87
CA ARG A 53 -6.38 -13.07 -5.82
C ARG A 53 -6.36 -12.22 -4.55
N ARG A 54 -7.51 -12.08 -3.90
CA ARG A 54 -7.75 -11.25 -2.69
C ARG A 54 -7.72 -9.73 -2.93
N TYR A 55 -7.46 -9.29 -4.16
CA TYR A 55 -7.60 -7.90 -4.56
C TYR A 55 -8.93 -7.68 -5.28
N ARG A 56 -9.41 -6.44 -5.17
CA ARG A 56 -10.59 -5.92 -5.85
C ARG A 56 -10.25 -4.60 -6.53
N CYS A 57 -10.89 -4.37 -7.66
CA CYS A 57 -10.83 -3.15 -8.44
C CYS A 57 -11.59 -2.04 -7.72
N CYS A 58 -10.88 -0.98 -7.37
CA CYS A 58 -11.38 0.23 -6.74
C CYS A 58 -11.31 1.38 -7.76
N ALA A 59 -12.43 2.02 -8.05
CA ALA A 59 -12.51 3.07 -9.06
C ALA A 59 -13.11 4.35 -8.48
N VAL A 60 -12.70 5.50 -9.02
CA VAL A 60 -13.24 6.81 -8.67
C VAL A 60 -14.36 7.16 -9.65
N ARG A 61 -15.45 7.76 -9.16
CA ARG A 61 -16.49 8.30 -10.02
C ARG A 61 -15.97 9.59 -10.67
N SER A 62 -15.87 9.59 -12.00
CA SER A 62 -15.52 10.79 -12.78
C SER A 62 -16.71 11.75 -12.90
#